data_AF-A0A2E6NS69-F1
#
_entry.id   AF-A0A2E6NS69-F1
#
_cell.length_a   1.000
_cell.length_b   1.000
_cell.length_c   1.000
_cell.angle_alpha   90.00
_cell.angle_beta   90.00
_cell.angle_gamma   90.00
#
_symmetry.space_group_name_H-M   'P 1'
#
loop_
_entity.id
_entity.type
_entity.pdbx_description
1 polymer ?
#
loop_
_entity_poly.entity_id
_entity_poly.type
_entity_poly.pdbx_seq_one_letter_code
_entity_poly.pdbx_strand_id
1 'polypeptide(L)'
;MKIDDIRELPRVPSVYTLMGGYGAIRYVAYIGIAGKLKERIRQHLVRRDSSVTTGTTAASLNPDYITEVWWWEAEELNDKDTRCAAEILAIEVLDPALRSRGTPPAGALKKIQDPAFAKCFRTLFEGEPTGRLVLPTLANALERIRALEQRLRELEAGT
;
A
#
# COMPACT_ATOMS: atom_id res chain seq x y z
N MET A 1 1.72 -13.00 2.01
CA MET A 1 2.88 -13.10 1.09
C MET A 1 3.80 -11.89 1.24
N LYS A 2 5.13 -12.05 1.26
CA LYS A 2 6.09 -10.92 1.31
C LYS A 2 6.95 -10.94 0.05
N ILE A 3 7.01 -9.81 -0.65
CA ILE A 3 7.84 -9.59 -1.85
C ILE A 3 8.71 -8.35 -1.67
N ASP A 4 9.79 -8.22 -2.43
CA ASP A 4 10.69 -7.06 -2.41
C ASP A 4 10.89 -6.40 -3.78
N ASP A 5 10.21 -6.91 -4.82
CA ASP A 5 10.23 -6.38 -6.18
C ASP A 5 8.84 -5.99 -6.69
N ILE A 6 8.70 -4.74 -7.14
CA ILE A 6 7.48 -4.20 -7.79
C ILE A 6 7.04 -5.08 -8.98
N ARG A 7 7.97 -5.76 -9.65
CA ARG A 7 7.68 -6.66 -10.78
C ARG A 7 6.91 -7.91 -10.35
N GLU A 8 6.96 -8.30 -9.08
CA GLU A 8 6.26 -9.46 -8.55
C GLU A 8 4.83 -9.15 -8.06
N LEU A 9 4.45 -7.87 -8.03
CA LEU A 9 3.10 -7.48 -7.64
C LEU A 9 2.03 -8.18 -8.49
N PRO A 10 0.96 -8.69 -7.86
CA PRO A 10 -0.13 -9.34 -8.58
C PRO A 10 -0.97 -8.34 -9.39
N ARG A 11 -1.66 -8.84 -10.41
CA ARG A 11 -2.60 -8.06 -11.24
C ARG A 11 -4.05 -8.34 -10.83
N VAL A 12 -4.31 -8.23 -9.54
CA VAL A 12 -5.61 -8.52 -8.92
C VAL A 12 -6.33 -7.23 -8.52
N PRO A 13 -7.66 -7.26 -8.43
CA PRO A 13 -8.42 -6.24 -7.74
C PRO A 13 -8.13 -6.27 -6.24
N SER A 14 -7.91 -5.10 -5.65
CA SER A 14 -7.54 -5.01 -4.23
C SER A 14 -7.83 -3.63 -3.63
N VAL A 15 -7.86 -3.63 -2.30
CA VAL A 15 -7.61 -2.43 -1.49
C VAL A 15 -6.15 -2.49 -1.06
N TYR A 16 -5.42 -1.37 -1.15
CA TYR A 16 -4.01 -1.30 -0.80
C TYR A 16 -3.70 -0.09 0.06
N THR A 17 -2.64 -0.21 0.85
CA THR A 17 -2.05 0.90 1.61
C THR A 17 -0.64 1.19 1.10
N LEU A 18 -0.26 2.45 1.13
CA LEU A 18 1.13 2.89 1.02
C LEU A 18 1.59 3.27 2.41
N MET A 19 2.61 2.59 2.90
CA MET A 19 3.13 2.76 4.26
C MET A 19 4.31 3.72 4.24
N GLY A 20 4.29 4.70 5.13
CA GLY A 20 5.39 5.63 5.36
C GLY A 20 6.14 5.33 6.66
N GLY A 21 7.33 5.90 6.76
CA GLY A 21 8.17 5.82 7.96
C GLY A 21 9.05 4.56 8.03
N TYR A 22 9.93 4.50 9.03
CA TYR A 22 10.96 3.48 9.19
C TYR A 22 11.04 2.94 10.63
N GLY A 23 11.41 1.67 10.78
CA GLY A 23 11.58 1.02 12.08
C GLY A 23 10.30 1.03 12.91
N ALA A 24 10.39 1.62 14.11
CA ALA A 24 9.28 1.72 15.06
C ALA A 24 8.21 2.77 14.68
N ILE A 25 8.53 3.68 13.75
CA ILE A 25 7.60 4.73 13.31
C ILE A 25 7.09 4.34 11.92
N ARG A 26 6.07 3.50 11.88
CA ARG A 26 5.34 3.14 10.66
C ARG A 26 3.94 3.72 10.73
N TYR A 27 3.46 4.27 9.63
CA TYR A 27 2.11 4.79 9.54
C TYR A 27 1.53 4.54 8.15
N VAL A 28 0.20 4.53 8.07
CA VAL A 28 -0.52 4.42 6.80
C VAL A 28 -0.50 5.81 6.15
N ALA A 29 0.31 5.98 5.11
CA ALA A 29 0.41 7.27 4.42
C ALA A 29 -0.80 7.50 3.51
N TYR A 30 -1.25 6.45 2.82
CA TYR A 30 -2.34 6.52 1.85
C TYR A 30 -3.06 5.19 1.71
N ILE A 31 -4.36 5.24 1.44
CA ILE A 31 -5.18 4.07 1.09
C ILE A 31 -5.74 4.30 -0.30
N GLY A 32 -5.75 3.24 -1.12
CA GLY A 32 -6.35 3.28 -2.43
C GLY A 32 -6.96 1.95 -2.86
N ILE A 33 -7.68 2.00 -3.97
CA ILE A 33 -8.22 0.82 -4.64
C ILE A 33 -7.64 0.62 -6.02
N ALA A 34 -7.54 -0.64 -6.44
CA ALA A 34 -7.07 -1.00 -7.76
C ALA A 34 -7.96 -2.09 -8.35
N GLY A 35 -8.25 -2.00 -9.66
CA GLY A 35 -8.71 -3.16 -10.43
C GLY A 35 -7.53 -4.06 -10.85
N LYS A 36 -6.31 -3.50 -10.87
CA LYS A 36 -5.04 -4.20 -11.13
C LYS A 36 -3.96 -3.57 -10.25
N LEU A 37 -3.67 -4.19 -9.11
CA LEU A 37 -2.74 -3.66 -8.11
C LEU A 37 -1.40 -3.22 -8.71
N LYS A 38 -0.73 -4.12 -9.45
CA LYS A 38 0.57 -3.84 -10.08
C LYS A 38 0.61 -2.53 -10.87
N GLU A 39 -0.39 -2.29 -11.72
CA GLU A 39 -0.40 -1.10 -12.57
C GLU A 39 -0.60 0.16 -11.74
N ARG A 40 -1.44 0.10 -10.70
CA ARG A 40 -1.69 1.22 -9.81
C ARG A 40 -0.48 1.58 -8.96
N ILE A 41 0.22 0.60 -8.41
CA ILE A 41 1.46 0.84 -7.64
C ILE A 41 2.57 1.38 -8.55
N ARG A 42 2.71 0.87 -9.77
CA ARG A 42 3.66 1.43 -10.75
C ARG A 42 3.34 2.88 -11.10
N GLN A 43 2.04 3.23 -11.19
CA GLN A 43 1.61 4.61 -11.42
C GLN A 43 2.10 5.54 -10.29
N HIS A 44 1.91 5.15 -9.03
CA HIS A 44 2.34 5.93 -7.88
C HIS A 44 3.86 6.02 -7.73
N LEU A 45 4.54 4.88 -7.73
CA LEU A 45 5.95 4.80 -7.29
C LEU A 45 6.96 4.96 -8.42
N VAL A 46 6.63 4.53 -9.64
CA VAL A 46 7.57 4.53 -10.77
C VAL A 46 7.31 5.71 -11.69
N ARG A 47 6.07 5.84 -12.19
CA ARG A 47 5.70 6.90 -13.14
C ARG A 47 5.46 8.25 -12.45
N ARG A 48 5.05 8.22 -11.18
CA ARG A 48 4.71 9.40 -10.35
C ARG A 48 3.64 10.30 -10.96
N ASP A 49 2.80 9.76 -11.83
CA ASP A 49 1.76 10.47 -12.57
C ASP A 49 0.34 10.19 -12.05
N SER A 50 0.23 9.79 -10.79
CA SER A 50 -1.06 9.72 -10.11
C SER A 50 -1.47 11.10 -9.60
N SER A 51 -2.78 11.38 -9.53
CA SER A 51 -3.31 12.63 -8.97
C SER A 51 -2.83 12.92 -7.54
N VAL A 52 -2.46 11.87 -6.78
CA VAL A 52 -1.96 11.96 -5.41
C VAL A 52 -0.46 12.30 -5.36
N THR A 53 0.30 11.99 -6.41
CA THR A 53 1.76 12.26 -6.49
C THR A 53 2.08 13.55 -7.23
N THR A 54 1.16 14.09 -8.05
CA THR A 54 1.39 15.29 -8.87
C THR A 54 0.99 16.61 -8.20
N GLY A 55 0.56 16.60 -6.93
CA GLY A 55 0.25 17.81 -6.16
C GLY A 55 -0.99 18.59 -6.62
N THR A 56 -1.85 17.99 -7.44
CA THR A 56 -3.10 18.61 -7.91
C THR A 56 -4.24 18.55 -6.87
N THR A 57 -4.04 17.82 -5.78
CA THR A 57 -4.90 17.82 -4.59
C THR A 57 -4.10 18.34 -3.39
N ALA A 58 -4.78 18.91 -2.39
CA ALA A 58 -4.21 19.60 -1.23
C ALA A 58 -3.29 18.76 -0.31
N ALA A 59 -2.96 17.53 -0.70
CA ALA A 59 -2.14 16.60 0.05
C ALA A 59 -1.36 15.71 -0.95
N SER A 60 -0.08 16.01 -1.19
CA SER A 60 0.78 15.26 -2.10
C SER A 60 1.53 14.16 -1.37
N LEU A 61 1.43 12.92 -1.86
CA LEU A 61 2.27 11.81 -1.39
C LEU A 61 3.65 11.93 -2.02
N ASN A 62 4.72 11.91 -1.21
CA ASN A 62 6.08 11.76 -1.70
C ASN A 62 6.44 10.26 -1.76
N PRO A 63 6.62 9.68 -2.97
CA PRO A 63 6.94 8.27 -3.14
C PRO A 63 8.24 7.82 -2.48
N ASP A 64 9.20 8.73 -2.30
CA ASP A 64 10.53 8.41 -1.76
C ASP A 64 10.50 8.06 -0.26
N TYR A 65 9.41 8.39 0.43
CA TYR A 65 9.19 8.01 1.83
C TYR A 65 8.35 6.75 2.01
N ILE A 66 7.93 6.10 0.92
CA ILE A 66 7.15 4.87 0.99
C ILE A 66 8.09 3.68 1.19
N THR A 67 7.86 2.96 2.28
CA THR A 67 8.71 1.83 2.69
C THR A 67 8.04 0.49 2.45
N GLU A 68 6.70 0.44 2.47
CA GLU A 68 5.95 -0.78 2.19
C GLU A 68 4.65 -0.49 1.44
N VAL A 69 4.14 -1.49 0.74
CA VAL A 69 2.78 -1.52 0.19
C VAL A 69 2.09 -2.75 0.73
N TRP A 70 0.95 -2.60 1.39
CA TRP A 70 0.14 -3.74 1.83
C TRP A 70 -1.11 -3.82 0.97
N TRP A 71 -1.64 -5.03 0.77
CA TRP A 71 -2.90 -5.19 0.05
C TRP A 71 -3.74 -6.34 0.57
N TRP A 72 -5.04 -6.19 0.40
CA TRP A 72 -6.05 -7.19 0.73
C TRP A 72 -6.81 -7.59 -0.53
N GLU A 73 -7.04 -8.89 -0.64
CA GLU A 73 -7.79 -9.53 -1.72
C GLU A 73 -9.05 -10.16 -1.13
N ALA A 74 -10.15 -10.04 -1.85
CA ALA A 74 -11.41 -10.74 -1.59
C ALA A 74 -12.16 -10.89 -2.91
N GLU A 75 -12.95 -11.93 -3.08
CA GLU A 75 -13.66 -12.20 -4.34
C GLU A 75 -14.59 -11.04 -4.73
N GLU A 76 -15.22 -10.43 -3.73
CA GLU A 76 -16.14 -9.32 -3.87
C GLU A 76 -15.45 -8.04 -4.37
N LEU A 77 -14.13 -7.92 -4.19
CA LEU A 77 -13.34 -6.80 -4.71
C LEU A 77 -13.22 -6.83 -6.25
N ASN A 78 -13.72 -7.84 -6.95
CA ASN A 78 -13.87 -7.78 -8.41
C ASN A 78 -14.87 -6.68 -8.84
N ASP A 79 -15.87 -6.39 -8.02
CA ASP A 79 -16.84 -5.33 -8.27
C ASP A 79 -16.27 -3.94 -7.90
N LYS A 80 -16.53 -2.95 -8.76
CA LYS A 80 -16.02 -1.59 -8.57
C LYS A 80 -16.69 -0.90 -7.39
N ASP A 81 -18.00 -1.05 -7.24
CA ASP A 81 -18.73 -0.40 -6.15
C ASP A 81 -18.35 -1.02 -4.80
N THR A 82 -18.12 -2.34 -4.76
CA THR A 82 -17.54 -3.02 -3.60
C THR A 82 -16.15 -2.46 -3.25
N ARG A 83 -15.23 -2.30 -4.23
CA ARG A 83 -13.92 -1.69 -3.94
C ARG A 83 -14.06 -0.29 -3.34
N CYS A 84 -14.89 0.57 -3.92
CA CYS A 84 -15.14 1.90 -3.38
C CYS A 84 -15.73 1.88 -1.96
N ALA A 85 -16.65 0.95 -1.67
CA ALA A 85 -17.20 0.78 -0.34
C ALA A 85 -16.13 0.30 0.66
N ALA A 86 -15.31 -0.66 0.24
CA ALA A 86 -14.22 -1.22 1.03
C ALA A 86 -13.13 -0.18 1.33
N GLU A 87 -12.83 0.74 0.41
CA GLU A 87 -11.90 1.85 0.61
C GLU A 87 -12.32 2.74 1.79
N ILE A 88 -13.61 3.06 1.88
CA ILE A 88 -14.16 3.91 2.95
C ILE A 88 -14.01 3.22 4.30
N LEU A 89 -14.35 1.93 4.39
CA LEU A 89 -14.16 1.14 5.60
C LEU A 89 -12.67 0.99 5.97
N ALA A 90 -11.79 0.84 4.98
CA ALA A 90 -10.35 0.80 5.22
C ALA A 90 -9.84 2.14 5.79
N ILE A 91 -10.34 3.28 5.30
CA ILE A 91 -10.00 4.59 5.85
C ILE A 91 -10.47 4.74 7.30
N GLU A 92 -11.65 4.20 7.65
CA GLU A 92 -12.14 4.19 9.03
C GLU A 92 -11.26 3.34 9.96
N VAL A 93 -10.83 2.15 9.51
CA VAL A 93 -10.09 1.19 10.33
C VAL A 93 -8.60 1.52 10.45
N LEU A 94 -7.97 1.90 9.33
CA LEU A 94 -6.51 2.03 9.23
C LEU A 94 -6.01 3.47 9.37
N ASP A 95 -6.92 4.44 9.46
CA ASP A 95 -6.68 5.86 9.73
C ASP A 95 -5.47 6.46 8.97
N PRO A 96 -5.55 6.60 7.63
CA PRO A 96 -4.44 7.10 6.84
C PRO A 96 -4.20 8.59 7.06
N ALA A 97 -2.92 8.98 7.01
CA ALA A 97 -2.49 10.38 7.09
C ALA A 97 -3.07 11.23 5.93
N LEU A 98 -3.14 10.66 4.72
CA LEU A 98 -3.78 11.28 3.56
C LEU A 98 -5.13 10.63 3.28
N ARG A 99 -6.19 11.43 3.41
CA ARG A 99 -7.55 11.02 3.04
C ARG A 99 -7.92 11.60 1.68
N SER A 100 -8.16 10.72 0.71
CA SER A 100 -8.72 11.13 -0.58
C SER A 100 -10.13 11.69 -0.36
N ARG A 101 -10.40 12.90 -0.86
CA ARG A 101 -11.72 13.55 -0.82
C ARG A 101 -12.38 13.43 -2.19
N GLY A 102 -12.96 12.26 -2.47
CA GLY A 102 -13.88 12.06 -3.59
C GLY A 102 -15.26 11.70 -3.07
N THR A 103 -16.31 12.12 -3.76
CA THR A 103 -17.68 11.68 -3.43
C THR A 103 -17.82 10.19 -3.81
N PRO A 104 -18.18 9.31 -2.86
CA PRO A 104 -18.40 7.90 -3.17
C PRO A 104 -19.53 7.70 -4.18
N PRO A 105 -19.44 6.70 -5.08
CA PRO A 105 -20.56 6.36 -5.95
C PRO A 105 -21.74 5.84 -5.13
N ALA A 106 -22.96 6.07 -5.62
CA ALA A 106 -24.19 5.69 -4.91
C ALA A 106 -24.26 4.18 -4.59
N GLY A 107 -23.71 3.32 -5.45
CA GLY A 107 -23.62 1.87 -5.21
C GLY A 107 -22.75 1.51 -4.02
N ALA A 108 -21.65 2.23 -3.80
CA ALA A 108 -20.78 2.03 -2.65
C ALA A 108 -21.48 2.41 -1.33
N LEU A 109 -22.23 3.53 -1.33
CA LEU A 109 -22.98 3.97 -0.15
C LEU A 109 -24.03 2.93 0.27
N LYS A 110 -24.74 2.33 -0.69
CA LYS A 110 -25.70 1.26 -0.41
C LYS A 110 -25.04 0.03 0.23
N LYS A 111 -23.84 -0.34 -0.22
CA LYS A 111 -23.10 -1.50 0.33
C LYS A 111 -22.64 -1.25 1.77
N ILE A 112 -22.18 -0.04 2.09
CA ILE A 112 -21.75 0.32 3.46
C ILE A 112 -22.91 0.26 4.46
N GLN A 113 -24.14 0.52 4.00
CA GLN A 113 -25.34 0.42 4.84
C GLN A 113 -25.69 -1.02 5.23
N ASP A 114 -25.16 -2.04 4.53
CA ASP A 114 -25.29 -3.43 4.93
C ASP A 114 -24.32 -3.73 6.10
N PRO A 115 -24.84 -4.02 7.31
CA PRO A 115 -23.99 -4.29 8.47
C PRO A 115 -23.12 -5.54 8.32
N ALA A 116 -23.57 -6.55 7.56
CA ALA A 116 -22.82 -7.78 7.35
C ALA A 116 -21.60 -7.51 6.47
N PHE A 117 -21.80 -6.75 5.39
CA PHE A 117 -20.72 -6.26 4.54
C PHE A 117 -19.70 -5.43 5.33
N ALA A 118 -20.19 -4.43 6.09
CA ALA A 118 -19.33 -3.55 6.86
C ALA A 118 -18.51 -4.31 7.90
N LYS A 119 -19.13 -5.25 8.61
CA LYS A 119 -18.44 -6.10 9.59
C LYS A 119 -17.37 -6.97 8.94
N CYS A 120 -17.70 -7.64 7.83
CA CYS A 120 -16.78 -8.52 7.11
C CYS A 120 -15.50 -7.76 6.69
N PHE A 121 -15.66 -6.60 6.05
CA PHE A 121 -14.53 -5.81 5.58
C PHE A 121 -13.74 -5.14 6.71
N ARG A 122 -14.38 -4.74 7.82
CA ARG A 122 -13.62 -4.27 8.99
C ARG A 122 -12.73 -5.36 9.55
N THR A 123 -13.26 -6.57 9.73
CA THR A 123 -12.45 -7.72 10.17
C THR A 123 -11.33 -8.05 9.19
N LEU A 124 -11.56 -7.91 7.88
CA LEU A 124 -10.51 -8.07 6.86
C LEU A 124 -9.35 -7.08 7.08
N PHE A 125 -9.63 -5.81 7.34
CA PHE A 125 -8.60 -4.77 7.51
C PHE A 125 -7.94 -4.77 8.90
N GLU A 126 -8.63 -5.24 9.93
CA GLU A 126 -8.04 -5.51 11.24
C GLU A 126 -7.07 -6.71 11.20
N GLY A 127 -7.26 -7.61 10.24
CA GLY A 127 -6.40 -8.76 10.00
C GLY A 127 -5.12 -8.47 9.21
N GLU A 128 -4.31 -9.51 9.02
CA GLU A 128 -3.10 -9.44 8.21
C GLU A 128 -3.44 -9.25 6.71
N PRO A 129 -2.68 -8.42 5.98
CA PRO A 129 -2.86 -8.26 4.55
C PRO A 129 -2.53 -9.55 3.78
N THR A 130 -3.23 -9.78 2.68
CA THR A 130 -2.96 -10.89 1.75
C THR A 130 -1.50 -10.88 1.29
N GLY A 131 -0.96 -9.69 1.03
CA GLY A 131 0.48 -9.54 0.85
C GLY A 131 1.03 -8.16 1.14
N ARG A 132 2.36 -8.13 1.20
CA ARG A 132 3.18 -6.94 1.47
C ARG A 132 4.36 -6.88 0.51
N LEU A 133 4.60 -5.72 -0.07
CA LEU A 133 5.81 -5.39 -0.81
C LEU A 133 6.67 -4.51 0.09
N VAL A 134 7.92 -4.92 0.34
CA VAL A 134 8.89 -4.11 1.08
C VAL A 134 9.81 -3.43 0.08
N LEU A 135 9.80 -2.10 0.09
CA LEU A 135 10.63 -1.30 -0.80
C LEU A 135 11.98 -1.05 -0.11
N PRO A 136 13.11 -1.41 -0.75
CA PRO A 136 14.41 -1.01 -0.25
C PRO A 136 14.52 0.52 -0.38
N THR A 137 14.63 1.21 0.75
CA THR A 137 15.01 2.62 0.76
C THR A 137 16.49 2.74 0.35
N LEU A 138 16.90 3.91 -0.14
CA LEU A 138 18.32 4.17 -0.39
C LEU A 138 19.15 4.00 0.89
N ALA A 139 18.61 4.42 2.04
CA ALA A 139 19.23 4.20 3.34
C ALA A 139 19.45 2.71 3.62
N ASN A 140 18.41 1.87 3.45
CA ASN A 140 18.54 0.41 3.64
C ASN A 140 19.52 -0.21 2.65
N ALA A 141 19.53 0.25 1.40
CA ALA A 141 20.45 -0.24 0.39
C ALA A 141 21.90 0.07 0.79
N LEU A 142 22.17 1.30 1.22
CA LEU A 142 23.50 1.72 1.69
C LEU A 142 23.91 0.98 2.97
N GLU A 143 23.01 0.77 3.93
CA GLU A 143 23.28 -0.04 5.12
C GLU A 143 23.61 -1.49 4.76
N ARG A 144 22.84 -2.10 3.85
CA ARG A 144 23.10 -3.46 3.37
C ARG A 144 24.42 -3.56 2.61
N ILE A 145 24.77 -2.56 1.81
CA ILE A 145 26.06 -2.49 1.12
C ILE A 145 27.20 -2.42 2.13
N ARG A 146 27.13 -1.52 3.13
CA ARG A 146 28.16 -1.44 4.19
C ARG A 146 28.31 -2.76 4.94
N ALA A 147 27.21 -3.42 5.27
CA ALA A 147 27.25 -4.72 5.95
C ALA A 147 27.89 -5.81 5.07
N LEU A 148 27.65 -5.79 3.76
CA LEU A 148 28.28 -6.70 2.80
C LEU A 148 29.78 -6.40 2.66
N GLU A 149 30.18 -5.14 2.53
CA GLU A 149 31.58 -4.71 2.47
C GLU A 149 32.34 -5.13 3.72
N GLN A 150 31.72 -5.01 4.90
CA GLN A 150 32.32 -5.43 6.16
C GLN A 150 32.56 -6.95 6.20
N ARG A 151 31.55 -7.75 5.81
CA ARG A 151 31.68 -9.21 5.74
C ARG A 151 32.71 -9.65 4.72
N LEU A 152 32.83 -8.95 3.59
CA LEU A 152 33.82 -9.24 2.56
C LEU A 152 35.23 -8.99 3.11
N ARG A 153 35.45 -7.86 3.79
CA ARG A 153 36.74 -7.57 4.46
C ARG A 153 37.11 -8.63 5.50
N GLU A 154 36.15 -9.12 6.27
CA GLU A 154 36.37 -10.19 7.26
C GLU A 154 36.78 -11.52 6.61
N LEU A 155 36.18 -11.87 5.46
CA LEU A 155 36.53 -13.07 4.70
C LEU A 155 37.91 -12.94 4.05
N GLU A 156 38.21 -11.78 3.46
CA GLU A 156 39.50 -11.49 2.82
C GLU A 156 40.65 -11.43 3.84
N ALA A 157 40.39 -10.95 5.07
CA ALA A 157 41.39 -10.91 6.15
C ALA A 157 41.63 -12.27 6.82
N GLY A 158 40.74 -13.24 6.62
CA GLY A 158 40.88 -14.62 7.12
C GLY A 158 41.57 -15.58 6.13
N THR A 159 42.06 -15.07 5.00
CA THR A 159 42.79 -15.82 3.96
C THR A 159 44.24 -15.34 3.91
#